data_AF-H5UNB6-F1
#
_entry.id   AF-H5UNB6-F1
#
_cell.length_a   1.000
_cell.length_b   1.000
_cell.length_c   1.000
_cell.angle_alpha   90.00
_cell.angle_beta   90.00
_cell.angle_gamma   90.00
#
_symmetry.space_group_name_H-M   'P 1'
#
loop_
_entity.id
_entity.type
_entity.pdbx_description
1 polymer ?
#
loop_
_entity_poly.entity_id
_entity_poly.type
_entity_poly.pdbx_seq_one_letter_code
_entity_poly.pdbx_strand_id
1 'polypeptide(L)'
;MPLSAELRPLSAVGERVRVDTVVETDVPAYRRAVETSRERIRPWNPVNPDDLAFHLRRQSDEHRTFLVRALPHVRVRGHDIVGKVNLTGIQRGRAFSGVLGYDAYDPYAGKGLFAEGLRLVVDVAFAPMPHGLGLNRVEAAVQPGNVRSAGLLRSLGFRRRGAYPRYLWLADAEGRDAWRDHVVYGVDRYDWPAEPYDRDDVAGPVVVVEAGAGEPGPRDVAAARALAAEMGVPVLRPTGPATGRPDAAWAERLADAATGAVVLVGRGGGVPSTGAPWAHTAVTTADLDGPSAVTRVALDAHRLAHATRR
;
A
#
# COMPACT_ATOMS: atom_id res chain seq x y z
N MET A 1 -20.37 0.75 39.01
CA MET A 1 -20.17 1.03 37.57
C MET A 1 -20.71 2.42 37.30
N PRO A 2 -19.90 3.41 36.91
CA PRO A 2 -20.48 4.67 36.48
C PRO A 2 -21.14 4.46 35.11
N LEU A 3 -22.24 5.20 34.93
CA LEU A 3 -23.15 5.24 33.79
C LEU A 3 -22.41 5.22 32.44
N SER A 4 -22.90 4.38 31.52
CA SER A 4 -22.55 4.41 30.10
C SER A 4 -22.84 5.81 29.55
N ALA A 5 -21.82 6.66 29.49
CA ALA A 5 -21.89 7.84 28.65
C ALA A 5 -22.08 7.33 27.22
N GLU A 6 -23.18 7.72 26.56
CA GLU A 6 -23.42 7.37 25.17
C GLU A 6 -22.18 7.70 24.34
N LEU A 7 -21.68 6.70 23.60
CA LEU A 7 -20.51 6.87 22.76
C LEU A 7 -20.79 7.92 21.71
N ARG A 8 -20.02 9.01 21.75
CA ARG A 8 -20.23 10.13 20.83
C ARG A 8 -19.97 9.67 19.38
N PRO A 9 -20.92 9.93 18.47
CA PRO A 9 -20.66 9.76 17.05
C PRO A 9 -19.47 10.63 16.63
N LEU A 10 -18.61 10.09 15.78
CA LEU A 10 -17.51 10.84 15.18
C LEU A 10 -17.72 10.88 13.68
N SER A 11 -17.52 12.06 13.09
CA SER A 11 -17.65 12.25 11.65
C SER A 11 -16.70 13.31 11.14
N ALA A 12 -16.38 13.25 9.85
CA ALA A 12 -15.66 14.28 9.13
C ALA A 12 -16.08 14.26 7.66
N VAL A 13 -15.99 15.41 6.99
CA VAL A 13 -16.42 15.58 5.60
C VAL A 13 -15.25 16.13 4.79
N GLY A 14 -14.96 15.46 3.68
CA GLY A 14 -14.00 15.88 2.68
C GLY A 14 -14.69 16.46 1.44
N GLU A 15 -13.95 16.52 0.34
CA GLU A 15 -14.43 17.06 -0.92
C GLU A 15 -15.41 16.10 -1.61
N ARG A 16 -15.08 14.80 -1.60
CA ARG A 16 -15.81 13.75 -2.35
C ARG A 16 -16.38 12.67 -1.43
N VAL A 17 -15.87 12.55 -0.21
CA VAL A 17 -16.34 11.55 0.76
C VAL A 17 -16.65 12.17 2.12
N ARG A 18 -17.50 11.51 2.89
CA ARG A 18 -17.63 11.70 4.34
C ARG A 18 -17.26 10.42 5.06
N VAL A 19 -16.87 10.54 6.32
CA VAL A 19 -16.65 9.42 7.22
C VAL A 19 -17.51 9.57 8.45
N ASP A 20 -18.10 8.48 8.91
CA ASP A 20 -18.99 8.45 10.06
C ASP A 20 -18.77 7.16 10.85
N THR A 21 -18.82 7.24 12.18
CA THR A 21 -18.93 6.04 13.02
C THR A 21 -20.20 5.26 12.68
N VAL A 22 -20.08 3.95 12.70
CA VAL A 22 -21.14 3.06 12.20
C VAL A 22 -22.38 3.01 13.08
N VAL A 23 -23.53 2.86 12.43
CA VAL A 23 -24.84 2.66 13.07
C VAL A 23 -25.56 1.45 12.48
N GLU A 24 -26.58 0.95 13.18
CA GLU A 24 -27.29 -0.27 12.79
C GLU A 24 -27.91 -0.21 11.38
N THR A 25 -28.40 0.97 10.99
CA THR A 25 -29.00 1.20 9.66
C THR A 25 -28.01 1.09 8.50
N ASP A 26 -26.70 0.99 8.79
CA ASP A 26 -25.66 0.85 7.78
C ASP A 26 -25.52 -0.59 7.25
N VAL A 27 -25.98 -1.58 8.01
CA VAL A 27 -25.76 -3.01 7.74
C VAL A 27 -26.20 -3.41 6.33
N PRO A 28 -27.41 -3.09 5.82
CA PRO A 28 -27.81 -3.51 4.49
C PRO A 28 -26.92 -2.95 3.36
N ALA A 29 -26.50 -1.69 3.47
CA ALA A 29 -25.62 -1.05 2.48
C ALA A 29 -24.19 -1.61 2.54
N TYR A 30 -23.69 -1.88 3.75
CA TYR A 30 -22.40 -2.53 3.98
C TYR A 30 -22.34 -3.94 3.38
N ARG A 31 -23.35 -4.79 3.66
CA ARG A 31 -23.44 -6.15 3.11
C ARG A 31 -23.30 -6.14 1.59
N ARG A 32 -24.05 -5.27 0.93
CA ARG A 32 -24.04 -5.12 -0.54
C ARG A 32 -22.64 -4.72 -1.05
N ALA A 33 -21.96 -3.80 -0.36
CA ALA A 33 -20.63 -3.35 -0.73
C ALA A 33 -19.57 -4.47 -0.61
N VAL A 34 -19.62 -5.25 0.48
CA VAL A 34 -18.74 -6.41 0.70
C VAL A 34 -18.98 -7.49 -0.35
N GLU A 35 -20.23 -7.85 -0.60
CA GLU A 35 -20.60 -8.89 -1.57
C GLU A 35 -20.18 -8.51 -3.00
N THR A 36 -20.40 -7.25 -3.40
CA THR A 36 -19.96 -6.71 -4.70
C THR A 36 -18.45 -6.72 -4.84
N SER A 37 -17.73 -6.57 -3.73
CA SER A 37 -16.26 -6.49 -3.69
C SER A 37 -15.58 -7.83 -3.35
N ARG A 38 -16.31 -8.94 -3.38
CA ARG A 38 -15.83 -10.29 -2.99
C ARG A 38 -14.47 -10.62 -3.61
N GLU A 39 -14.36 -10.42 -4.92
CA GLU A 39 -13.15 -10.76 -5.70
C GLU A 39 -11.93 -9.92 -5.31
N ARG A 40 -12.16 -8.67 -4.88
CA ARG A 40 -11.11 -7.77 -4.40
C ARG A 40 -10.64 -8.10 -3.00
N ILE A 41 -11.57 -8.51 -2.13
CA ILE A 41 -11.33 -8.73 -0.70
C ILE A 41 -10.68 -10.11 -0.47
N ARG A 42 -11.20 -11.16 -1.12
CA ARG A 42 -10.83 -12.55 -0.86
C ARG A 42 -9.32 -12.88 -0.85
N PRO A 43 -8.44 -12.22 -1.63
CA PRO A 43 -7.01 -12.53 -1.58
C PRO A 43 -6.32 -12.10 -0.28
N TRP A 44 -6.93 -11.17 0.47
CA TRP A 44 -6.27 -10.48 1.59
C TRP A 44 -7.03 -10.60 2.91
N ASN A 45 -8.34 -10.81 2.87
CA ASN A 45 -9.22 -10.79 4.03
C ASN A 45 -10.44 -11.70 3.78
N PRO A 46 -11.06 -12.30 4.82
CA PRO A 46 -12.31 -13.02 4.65
C PRO A 46 -13.43 -12.11 4.13
N VAL A 47 -14.18 -12.62 3.15
CA VAL A 47 -15.36 -11.93 2.63
C VAL A 47 -16.52 -12.14 3.59
N ASN A 48 -16.69 -11.22 4.53
CA ASN A 48 -17.69 -11.31 5.59
C ASN A 48 -18.69 -10.13 5.56
N PRO A 49 -19.87 -10.29 4.93
CA PRO A 49 -20.90 -9.26 4.91
C PRO A 49 -21.53 -9.00 6.29
N ASP A 50 -21.35 -9.89 7.27
CA ASP A 50 -21.88 -9.78 8.63
C ASP A 50 -20.90 -9.11 9.62
N ASP A 51 -19.68 -8.80 9.18
CA ASP A 51 -18.62 -8.27 10.03
C ASP A 51 -18.98 -6.92 10.69
N LEU A 52 -19.80 -6.09 10.02
CA LEU A 52 -20.21 -4.82 10.59
C LEU A 52 -21.08 -4.99 11.86
N ALA A 53 -21.91 -6.04 11.92
CA ALA A 53 -22.72 -6.32 13.11
C ALA A 53 -21.85 -6.68 14.32
N PHE A 54 -20.72 -7.36 14.09
CA PHE A 54 -19.73 -7.61 15.13
C PHE A 54 -19.09 -6.32 15.64
N HIS A 55 -18.71 -5.42 14.72
CA HIS A 55 -18.11 -4.13 15.07
C HIS A 55 -19.09 -3.18 15.77
N LEU A 56 -20.37 -3.17 15.40
CA LEU A 56 -21.41 -2.40 16.07
C LEU A 56 -21.51 -2.74 17.57
N ARG A 57 -21.47 -4.04 17.91
CA ARG A 57 -21.50 -4.50 19.31
C ARG A 57 -20.23 -4.20 20.10
N ARG A 58 -19.13 -3.87 19.43
CA ARG A 58 -17.83 -3.60 20.05
C ARG A 58 -17.48 -2.12 20.12
N GLN A 59 -18.33 -1.21 19.62
CA GLN A 59 -18.04 0.22 19.70
C GLN A 59 -17.74 0.61 21.15
N SER A 60 -16.64 1.34 21.35
CA SER A 60 -16.18 1.86 22.63
C SER A 60 -15.19 3.01 22.41
N ASP A 61 -14.63 3.58 23.47
CA ASP A 61 -13.51 4.52 23.36
C ASP A 61 -12.18 3.85 22.97
N GLU A 62 -12.18 2.51 22.93
CA GLU A 62 -11.03 1.68 22.57
C GLU A 62 -11.19 0.94 21.23
N HIS A 63 -12.39 1.00 20.65
CA HIS A 63 -12.75 0.37 19.39
C HIS A 63 -13.74 1.26 18.65
N ARG A 64 -13.31 1.85 17.53
CA ARG A 64 -14.17 2.65 16.66
C ARG A 64 -14.15 2.09 15.24
N THR A 65 -15.32 1.96 14.63
CA THR A 65 -15.44 1.59 13.22
C THR A 65 -16.11 2.72 12.47
N PHE A 66 -15.55 3.05 11.31
CA PHE A 66 -16.00 4.10 10.42
C PHE A 66 -16.38 3.52 9.06
N LEU A 67 -17.38 4.11 8.41
CA LEU A 67 -17.62 3.91 6.98
C LEU A 67 -17.21 5.15 6.22
N VAL A 68 -16.47 4.94 5.13
CA VAL A 68 -16.19 5.98 4.14
C VAL A 68 -17.33 5.96 3.14
N ARG A 69 -17.96 7.11 2.90
CA ARG A 69 -19.15 7.25 2.06
C ARG A 69 -18.94 8.27 0.96
N ALA A 70 -19.25 7.87 -0.27
CA ALA A 70 -19.30 8.75 -1.43
C ALA A 70 -20.41 9.81 -1.25
N LEU A 71 -20.03 11.08 -1.43
CA LEU A 71 -20.97 12.19 -1.50
C LEU A 71 -21.85 12.09 -2.76
N PRO A 72 -23.04 12.72 -2.78
CA PRO A 72 -24.01 12.54 -3.87
C PRO A 72 -23.46 12.77 -5.28
N HIS A 73 -22.54 13.73 -5.45
CA HIS A 73 -22.00 14.12 -6.76
C HIS A 73 -20.95 13.15 -7.32
N VAL A 74 -20.36 12.26 -6.50
CA VAL A 74 -19.44 11.19 -6.94
C VAL A 74 -20.00 9.78 -6.75
N ARG A 75 -21.20 9.66 -6.18
CA ARG A 75 -21.85 8.38 -5.93
C ARG A 75 -22.14 7.67 -7.24
N VAL A 76 -21.73 6.41 -7.32
CA VAL A 76 -22.01 5.54 -8.47
C VAL A 76 -23.11 4.55 -8.09
N ARG A 77 -24.01 4.27 -9.04
CA ARG A 77 -25.18 3.39 -8.87
C ARG A 77 -24.79 2.07 -8.19
N GLY A 78 -25.34 1.77 -7.01
CA GLY A 78 -25.11 0.52 -6.29
C GLY A 78 -25.17 0.65 -4.76
N HIS A 79 -24.37 1.54 -4.19
CA HIS A 79 -24.33 1.93 -2.77
C HIS A 79 -23.39 3.12 -2.62
N ASP A 80 -23.32 3.74 -1.44
CA ASP A 80 -22.39 4.85 -1.17
C ASP A 80 -21.15 4.44 -0.38
N ILE A 81 -21.08 3.20 0.09
CA ILE A 81 -19.94 2.71 0.88
C ILE A 81 -18.70 2.58 0.00
N VAL A 82 -17.74 3.47 0.19
CA VAL A 82 -16.41 3.46 -0.45
C VAL A 82 -15.48 2.49 0.25
N GLY A 83 -15.63 2.32 1.56
CA GLY A 83 -14.81 1.42 2.36
C GLY A 83 -15.20 1.45 3.83
N LYS A 84 -14.55 0.58 4.61
CA LYS A 84 -14.68 0.51 6.07
C LYS A 84 -13.29 0.67 6.69
N VAL A 85 -13.21 1.41 7.79
CA VAL A 85 -12.00 1.56 8.60
C VAL A 85 -12.30 1.19 10.04
N ASN A 86 -11.63 0.18 10.55
CA ASN A 86 -11.62 -0.22 11.95
C ASN A 86 -10.40 0.40 12.62
N LEU A 87 -10.60 1.21 13.65
CA LEU A 87 -9.55 1.67 14.55
C LEU A 87 -9.71 0.95 15.88
N THR A 88 -8.84 -0.03 16.11
CA THR A 88 -8.94 -1.02 17.19
C THR A 88 -7.65 -1.08 17.99
N GLY A 89 -7.62 -1.87 19.06
CA GLY A 89 -6.42 -1.98 19.91
C GLY A 89 -5.96 -0.63 20.44
N ILE A 90 -6.90 0.28 20.69
CA ILE A 90 -6.56 1.63 21.14
C ILE A 90 -6.00 1.52 22.56
N GLN A 91 -4.73 1.88 22.70
CA GLN A 91 -4.02 1.92 23.97
C GLN A 91 -4.04 3.34 24.51
N ARG A 92 -4.56 3.51 25.73
CA ARG A 92 -4.54 4.77 26.47
C ARG A 92 -3.29 4.84 27.37
N GLY A 93 -3.29 5.72 28.38
CA GLY A 93 -2.18 5.87 29.31
C GLY A 93 -1.04 6.68 28.71
N ARG A 94 0.13 6.08 28.49
CA ARG A 94 1.31 6.80 27.94
C ARG A 94 1.52 6.58 26.44
N ALA A 95 0.85 5.60 25.85
CA ALA A 95 1.04 5.23 24.44
C ALA A 95 0.16 6.06 23.49
N PHE A 96 -1.12 6.23 23.81
CA PHE A 96 -2.12 6.90 22.96
C PHE A 96 -2.04 6.41 21.51
N SER A 97 -2.07 5.10 21.28
CA SER A 97 -1.91 4.50 19.95
C SER A 97 -3.11 3.67 19.55
N GLY A 98 -3.30 3.42 18.25
CA GLY A 98 -4.33 2.51 17.75
C GLY A 98 -3.93 1.83 16.43
N VAL A 99 -4.63 0.75 16.10
CA VAL A 99 -4.36 -0.08 14.91
C VAL A 99 -5.54 0.02 13.94
N LEU A 100 -5.23 0.41 12.71
CA LEU A 100 -6.12 0.50 11.58
C LEU A 100 -6.19 -0.85 10.85
N GLY A 101 -7.40 -1.33 10.63
CA GLY A 101 -7.73 -2.36 9.65
C GLY A 101 -8.78 -1.82 8.69
N TYR A 102 -8.67 -2.11 7.40
CA TYR A 102 -9.56 -1.50 6.42
C TYR A 102 -9.77 -2.33 5.16
N ASP A 103 -10.91 -2.07 4.52
CA ASP A 103 -11.26 -2.62 3.22
C ASP A 103 -11.81 -1.47 2.33
N ALA A 104 -11.41 -1.46 1.07
CA ALA A 104 -11.97 -0.58 0.05
C ALA A 104 -12.90 -1.37 -0.88
N TYR A 105 -14.01 -0.77 -1.27
CA TYR A 105 -15.08 -1.46 -1.99
C TYR A 105 -15.27 -0.93 -3.42
N ASP A 106 -15.64 -1.83 -4.31
CA ASP A 106 -16.05 -1.52 -5.67
C ASP A 106 -17.44 -0.84 -5.65
N PRO A 107 -17.74 0.05 -6.62
CA PRO A 107 -16.92 0.46 -7.77
C PRO A 107 -15.99 1.65 -7.47
N TYR A 108 -15.71 1.96 -6.19
CA TYR A 108 -14.97 3.14 -5.77
C TYR A 108 -13.46 2.92 -5.63
N ALA A 109 -13.05 1.67 -5.42
CA ALA A 109 -11.66 1.28 -5.33
C ALA A 109 -10.84 1.76 -6.54
N GLY A 110 -9.64 2.28 -6.30
CA GLY A 110 -8.74 2.81 -7.34
C GLY A 110 -9.03 4.24 -7.79
N LYS A 111 -10.07 4.91 -7.26
CA LYS A 111 -10.45 6.29 -7.65
C LYS A 111 -10.00 7.39 -6.68
N GLY A 112 -9.19 7.04 -5.68
CA GLY A 112 -8.70 7.97 -4.65
C GLY A 112 -9.70 8.31 -3.53
N LEU A 113 -10.97 7.93 -3.65
CA LEU A 113 -12.02 8.22 -2.64
C LEU A 113 -11.71 7.57 -1.29
N PHE A 114 -11.22 6.33 -1.28
CA PHE A 114 -10.86 5.66 -0.04
C PHE A 114 -9.65 6.31 0.65
N ALA A 115 -8.67 6.79 -0.13
CA ALA A 115 -7.50 7.50 0.41
C ALA A 115 -7.90 8.80 1.11
N GLU A 116 -8.81 9.57 0.48
CA GLU A 116 -9.40 10.75 1.10
C GLU A 116 -10.14 10.40 2.40
N GLY A 117 -10.95 9.34 2.39
CA GLY A 117 -11.66 8.88 3.58
C GLY A 117 -10.73 8.43 4.71
N LEU A 118 -9.67 7.68 4.37
CA LEU A 118 -8.69 7.23 5.35
C LEU A 118 -7.95 8.43 5.97
N ARG A 119 -7.63 9.47 5.19
CA ARG A 119 -7.06 10.74 5.70
C ARG A 119 -7.99 11.36 6.75
N LEU A 120 -9.30 11.45 6.46
CA LEU A 120 -10.29 11.98 7.41
C LEU A 120 -10.39 11.13 8.70
N VAL A 121 -10.29 9.80 8.60
CA VAL A 121 -10.29 8.94 9.79
C VAL A 121 -9.04 9.18 10.64
N VAL A 122 -7.87 9.39 10.03
CA VAL A 122 -6.63 9.71 10.76
C VAL A 122 -6.72 11.12 11.39
N ASP A 123 -7.30 12.10 10.69
CA ASP A 123 -7.61 13.43 11.25
C ASP A 123 -8.45 13.28 12.53
N VAL A 124 -9.52 12.49 12.49
CA VAL A 124 -10.37 12.19 13.66
C VAL A 124 -9.62 11.43 14.75
N ALA A 125 -8.72 10.51 14.39
CA ALA A 125 -7.94 9.76 15.36
C ALA A 125 -7.02 10.67 16.21
N PHE A 126 -6.39 11.67 15.59
CA PHE A 126 -5.48 12.60 16.26
C PHE A 126 -6.17 13.82 16.86
N ALA A 127 -7.34 14.21 16.36
CA ALA A 127 -8.08 15.35 16.90
C ALA A 127 -8.32 15.19 18.42
N PRO A 128 -8.15 16.27 19.22
CA PRO A 128 -8.32 16.20 20.66
C PRO A 128 -9.71 15.72 21.06
N MET A 129 -9.80 14.98 22.16
CA MET A 129 -11.08 14.67 22.78
C MET A 129 -11.77 15.97 23.25
N PRO A 130 -13.12 16.07 23.16
CA PRO A 130 -14.06 15.03 22.72
C PRO A 130 -14.35 15.02 21.20
N HIS A 131 -13.67 15.85 20.40
CA HIS A 131 -13.94 16.00 18.96
C HIS A 131 -13.29 14.90 18.11
N GLY A 132 -12.27 14.24 18.65
CA GLY A 132 -11.66 13.05 18.09
C GLY A 132 -11.26 12.06 19.18
N LEU A 133 -10.23 11.26 18.90
CA LEU A 133 -9.75 10.23 19.83
C LEU A 133 -8.49 10.65 20.59
N GLY A 134 -7.86 11.77 20.26
CA GLY A 134 -6.67 12.27 20.96
C GLY A 134 -5.49 11.30 20.94
N LEU A 135 -5.35 10.50 19.88
CA LEU A 135 -4.24 9.58 19.72
C LEU A 135 -2.96 10.33 19.35
N ASN A 136 -1.82 9.75 19.71
CA ASN A 136 -0.49 10.15 19.29
C ASN A 136 -0.01 9.35 18.08
N ARG A 137 -0.43 8.09 17.92
CA ARG A 137 0.04 7.21 16.83
C ARG A 137 -1.07 6.34 16.28
N VAL A 138 -1.06 6.12 14.96
CA VAL A 138 -1.85 5.05 14.34
C VAL A 138 -0.98 4.18 13.44
N GLU A 139 -1.27 2.89 13.42
CA GLU A 139 -0.53 1.90 12.66
C GLU A 139 -1.44 1.02 11.81
N ALA A 140 -0.96 0.50 10.69
CA ALA A 140 -1.65 -0.48 9.88
C ALA A 140 -0.67 -1.59 9.46
N ALA A 141 -1.09 -2.83 9.58
CA ALA A 141 -0.32 -4.00 9.18
C ALA A 141 -0.80 -4.49 7.81
N VAL A 142 0.13 -4.72 6.88
CA VAL A 142 -0.17 -5.10 5.49
C VAL A 142 0.58 -6.38 5.12
N GLN A 143 -0.12 -7.37 4.57
CA GLN A 143 0.51 -8.59 4.05
C GLN A 143 1.53 -8.25 2.94
N PRO A 144 2.72 -8.86 2.93
CA PRO A 144 3.64 -8.79 1.79
C PRO A 144 2.92 -9.18 0.49
N GLY A 145 3.19 -8.45 -0.59
CA GLY A 145 2.50 -8.64 -1.87
C GLY A 145 1.19 -7.85 -2.03
N ASN A 146 0.59 -7.32 -0.96
CA ASN A 146 -0.55 -6.41 -1.06
C ASN A 146 -0.08 -4.99 -1.43
N VAL A 147 0.42 -4.85 -2.66
CA VAL A 147 1.03 -3.62 -3.19
C VAL A 147 0.09 -2.42 -3.14
N ARG A 148 -1.22 -2.66 -3.29
CA ARG A 148 -2.24 -1.60 -3.27
C ARG A 148 -2.42 -1.01 -1.87
N SER A 149 -2.51 -1.85 -0.84
CA SER A 149 -2.64 -1.40 0.55
C SER A 149 -1.37 -0.71 1.03
N ALA A 150 -0.20 -1.28 0.72
CA ALA A 150 1.08 -0.66 1.04
C ALA A 150 1.27 0.68 0.30
N GLY A 151 0.89 0.75 -0.98
CA GLY A 151 0.94 1.98 -1.78
C GLY A 151 0.00 3.07 -1.26
N LEU A 152 -1.21 2.70 -0.82
CA LEU A 152 -2.14 3.61 -0.17
C LEU A 152 -1.52 4.27 1.07
N LEU A 153 -0.96 3.47 1.98
CA LEU A 153 -0.35 4.00 3.21
C LEU A 153 0.83 4.94 2.90
N ARG A 154 1.68 4.56 1.94
CA ARG A 154 2.78 5.44 1.47
C ARG A 154 2.25 6.73 0.85
N SER A 155 1.18 6.68 0.06
CA SER A 155 0.57 7.89 -0.53
C SER A 155 -0.01 8.86 0.51
N LEU A 156 -0.27 8.37 1.72
CA LEU A 156 -0.72 9.16 2.87
C LEU A 156 0.44 9.50 3.83
N GLY A 157 1.68 9.19 3.47
CA GLY A 157 2.88 9.51 4.26
C GLY A 157 3.18 8.56 5.44
N PHE A 158 2.46 7.43 5.57
CA PHE A 158 2.78 6.44 6.61
C PHE A 158 4.13 5.79 6.36
N ARG A 159 4.98 5.73 7.40
CA ARG A 159 6.34 5.18 7.29
C ARG A 159 6.38 3.73 7.79
N ARG A 160 7.19 2.89 7.15
CA ARG A 160 7.43 1.50 7.60
C ARG A 160 8.08 1.50 8.98
N ARG A 161 7.45 0.86 9.97
CA ARG A 161 7.94 0.77 11.36
C ARG A 161 8.55 -0.60 11.69
N GLY A 162 8.14 -1.65 11.00
CA GLY A 162 8.65 -3.00 11.25
C GLY A 162 7.95 -4.08 10.44
N ALA A 163 8.19 -5.33 10.80
CA ALA A 163 7.48 -6.48 10.24
C ALA A 163 7.29 -7.56 11.32
N TYR A 164 6.16 -8.25 11.25
CA TYR A 164 5.82 -9.36 12.12
C TYR A 164 5.69 -10.63 11.28
N PRO A 165 6.56 -11.64 11.47
CA PRO A 165 6.34 -12.94 10.89
C PRO A 165 5.15 -13.61 11.59
N ARG A 166 4.32 -14.34 10.84
CA ARG A 166 3.16 -15.10 11.36
C ARG A 166 2.24 -14.25 12.24
N TYR A 167 1.86 -13.08 11.75
CA TYR A 167 1.12 -12.08 12.52
C TYR A 167 -0.38 -12.39 12.65
N LEU A 168 -1.06 -12.68 11.54
CA LEU A 168 -2.51 -12.93 11.54
C LEU A 168 -2.85 -14.30 10.94
N TRP A 169 -3.84 -14.98 11.52
CA TRP A 169 -4.41 -16.22 10.98
C TRP A 169 -5.47 -15.87 9.93
N LEU A 170 -5.13 -16.04 8.65
CA LEU A 170 -5.98 -15.65 7.52
C LEU A 170 -5.83 -16.62 6.34
N ALA A 171 -6.94 -16.81 5.62
CA ALA A 171 -6.96 -17.50 4.34
C ALA A 171 -6.23 -16.71 3.24
N ASP A 172 -5.55 -17.40 2.32
CA ASP A 172 -5.10 -16.82 1.05
C ASP A 172 -6.20 -16.82 -0.01
N ALA A 173 -5.86 -16.36 -1.23
CA ALA A 173 -6.76 -16.35 -2.37
C ALA A 173 -7.31 -17.73 -2.76
N GLU A 174 -6.60 -18.82 -2.41
CA GLU A 174 -7.03 -20.19 -2.63
C GLU A 174 -7.87 -20.74 -1.47
N GLY A 175 -8.12 -19.95 -0.42
CA GLY A 175 -8.90 -20.32 0.75
C GLY A 175 -8.12 -21.14 1.78
N ARG A 176 -6.78 -21.14 1.73
CA ARG A 176 -5.95 -21.89 2.69
C ARG A 176 -5.58 -21.03 3.88
N ASP A 177 -6.04 -21.42 5.06
CA ASP A 177 -5.69 -20.74 6.30
C ASP A 177 -4.23 -21.00 6.71
N ALA A 178 -3.53 -19.93 7.08
CA ALA A 178 -2.23 -20.02 7.73
C ALA A 178 -1.96 -18.74 8.54
N TRP A 179 -0.94 -18.79 9.39
CA TRP A 179 -0.35 -17.57 9.93
C TRP A 179 0.41 -16.82 8.84
N ARG A 180 0.04 -15.57 8.59
CA ARG A 180 0.59 -14.73 7.52
C ARG A 180 1.44 -13.59 8.07
N ASP A 181 2.57 -13.36 7.41
CA ASP A 181 3.48 -12.25 7.73
C ASP A 181 2.86 -10.91 7.38
N HIS A 182 3.22 -9.85 8.11
CA HIS A 182 2.75 -8.49 7.85
C HIS A 182 3.86 -7.47 8.04
N VAL A 183 3.88 -6.44 7.19
CA VAL A 183 4.71 -5.24 7.33
C VAL A 183 3.87 -4.14 7.97
N VAL A 184 4.41 -3.51 9.01
CA VAL A 184 3.72 -2.44 9.75
C VAL A 184 4.15 -1.08 9.25
N TYR A 185 3.16 -0.24 8.98
CA TYR A 185 3.31 1.17 8.65
C TYR A 185 2.63 2.01 9.72
N GLY A 186 3.20 3.14 10.08
CA GLY A 186 2.66 4.01 11.11
C GLY A 186 2.99 5.48 10.90
N VAL A 187 2.12 6.32 11.42
CA VAL A 187 2.26 7.78 11.43
C VAL A 187 1.93 8.31 12.82
N ASP A 188 2.66 9.33 13.23
CA ASP A 188 2.50 10.00 14.51
C ASP A 188 1.80 11.35 14.30
N ARG A 189 1.07 11.84 15.30
CA ARG A 189 0.29 13.10 15.23
C ARG A 189 1.13 14.33 14.87
N TYR A 190 2.42 14.31 15.19
CA TYR A 190 3.33 15.44 14.95
C TYR A 190 3.82 15.48 13.51
N ASP A 191 3.77 14.33 12.83
CA ASP A 191 4.08 14.21 11.42
C ASP A 191 2.82 14.33 10.57
N TRP A 192 1.64 14.62 11.14
CA TRP A 192 0.35 14.58 10.43
C TRP A 192 -0.24 15.98 10.19
N PRO A 193 -0.70 16.32 8.96
CA PRO A 193 -0.68 15.51 7.74
C PRO A 193 0.75 15.22 7.27
N ALA A 194 1.00 13.96 6.94
CA ALA A 194 2.34 13.52 6.56
C ALA A 194 2.57 13.74 5.09
N GLU A 195 3.79 14.15 4.75
CA GLU A 195 4.23 14.21 3.37
C GLU A 195 4.13 12.81 2.75
N PRO A 196 3.40 12.66 1.62
CA PRO A 196 3.46 11.47 0.81
C PRO A 196 4.90 11.10 0.47
N TYR A 197 5.12 9.86 0.07
CA TYR A 197 6.37 9.53 -0.61
C TYR A 197 6.39 10.33 -1.91
N ASP A 198 7.51 10.99 -2.23
CA ASP A 198 7.60 11.82 -3.44
C ASP A 198 7.30 10.95 -4.66
N ARG A 199 6.60 11.46 -5.68
CA ARG A 199 6.35 10.66 -6.89
C ARG A 199 7.62 10.40 -7.69
N ASP A 200 8.64 11.22 -7.47
CA ASP A 200 10.01 11.00 -7.92
C ASP A 200 10.75 9.94 -7.08
N ASP A 201 10.15 9.50 -5.95
CA ASP A 201 10.55 8.29 -5.23
C ASP A 201 10.03 7.03 -5.95
N VAL A 202 10.65 6.69 -7.07
CA VAL A 202 11.00 5.28 -7.25
C VAL A 202 12.01 4.97 -6.15
N ALA A 203 11.53 4.69 -4.93
CA ALA A 203 12.31 4.73 -3.69
C ALA A 203 13.34 3.61 -3.54
N GLY A 204 13.63 2.86 -4.60
CA GLY A 204 14.63 1.82 -4.59
C GLY A 204 15.49 1.82 -5.84
N PRO A 205 16.66 1.20 -5.76
CA PRO A 205 17.60 1.17 -6.86
C PRO A 205 16.96 0.58 -8.12
N VAL A 206 17.11 1.30 -9.23
CA VAL A 206 16.77 0.78 -10.56
C VAL A 206 18.05 0.47 -11.30
N VAL A 207 18.27 -0.81 -11.58
CA VAL A 207 19.43 -1.29 -12.33
C VAL A 207 18.99 -1.78 -13.70
N VAL A 208 19.53 -1.18 -14.75
CA VAL A 208 19.37 -1.68 -16.11
C VAL A 208 20.43 -2.75 -16.38
N VAL A 209 20.00 -3.94 -16.78
CA VAL A 209 20.87 -5.05 -17.16
C VAL A 209 20.76 -5.23 -18.67
N GLU A 210 21.84 -4.99 -19.39
CA GLU A 210 21.94 -5.19 -20.83
C GLU A 210 22.43 -6.61 -21.14
N ALA A 211 21.71 -7.30 -22.02
CA ALA A 211 22.10 -8.63 -22.49
C ALA A 211 23.49 -8.62 -23.17
N GLY A 212 24.16 -9.77 -23.16
CA GLY A 212 25.48 -9.91 -23.78
C GLY A 212 25.48 -9.67 -25.29
N ALA A 213 24.40 -10.05 -25.98
CA ALA A 213 24.17 -9.82 -27.39
C ALA A 213 22.67 -9.95 -27.74
N GLY A 214 22.17 -9.12 -28.65
CA GLY A 214 20.80 -9.21 -29.18
C GLY A 214 19.72 -9.25 -28.09
N GLU A 215 18.73 -10.11 -28.28
CA GLU A 215 17.65 -10.33 -27.31
C GLU A 215 18.12 -11.13 -26.08
N PRO A 216 17.62 -10.84 -24.86
CA PRO A 216 18.06 -11.53 -23.64
C PRO A 216 17.85 -13.04 -23.68
N GLY A 217 18.95 -13.80 -23.61
CA GLY A 217 18.94 -15.25 -23.57
C GLY A 217 18.81 -15.82 -22.14
N PRO A 218 18.78 -17.15 -21.98
CA PRO A 218 18.66 -17.82 -20.68
C PRO A 218 19.67 -17.35 -19.62
N ARG A 219 20.92 -17.10 -20.03
CA ARG A 219 21.98 -16.62 -19.13
C ARG A 219 21.71 -15.21 -18.63
N ASP A 220 21.24 -14.33 -19.51
CA ASP A 220 20.90 -12.95 -19.15
C ASP A 220 19.70 -12.91 -18.18
N VAL A 221 18.71 -13.79 -18.38
CA VAL A 221 17.57 -13.96 -17.46
C VAL A 221 18.06 -14.35 -16.07
N ALA A 222 18.97 -15.31 -15.99
CA ALA A 222 19.48 -15.84 -14.73
C ALA A 222 20.27 -14.78 -13.96
N ALA A 223 21.14 -14.04 -14.66
CA ALA A 223 21.92 -12.95 -14.07
C ALA A 223 21.02 -11.83 -13.52
N ALA A 224 20.02 -11.38 -14.29
CA ALA A 224 19.09 -10.34 -13.83
C ALA A 224 18.24 -10.81 -12.64
N ARG A 225 17.82 -12.07 -12.61
CA ARG A 225 17.08 -12.64 -11.47
C ARG A 225 17.93 -12.76 -10.22
N ALA A 226 19.20 -13.15 -10.36
CA ALA A 226 20.13 -13.21 -9.23
C ALA A 226 20.32 -11.82 -8.60
N LEU A 227 20.52 -10.80 -9.43
CA LEU A 227 20.64 -9.41 -8.97
C LEU A 227 19.35 -8.90 -8.32
N ALA A 228 18.19 -9.18 -8.93
CA ALA A 228 16.90 -8.78 -8.38
C ALA A 228 16.59 -9.44 -7.04
N ALA A 229 16.98 -10.71 -6.88
CA ALA A 229 16.85 -11.44 -5.62
C ALA A 229 17.74 -10.84 -4.53
N GLU A 230 18.99 -10.50 -4.85
CA GLU A 230 19.93 -9.84 -3.92
C GLU A 230 19.42 -8.48 -3.46
N MET A 231 18.80 -7.72 -4.38
CA MET A 231 18.25 -6.38 -4.11
C MET A 231 16.85 -6.41 -3.47
N GLY A 232 16.15 -7.56 -3.50
CA GLY A 232 14.77 -7.68 -3.05
C GLY A 232 13.75 -6.91 -3.92
N VAL A 233 13.98 -6.86 -5.23
CA VAL A 233 13.17 -6.08 -6.20
C VAL A 233 12.66 -6.94 -7.36
N PRO A 234 11.62 -6.53 -8.11
CA PRO A 234 11.16 -7.27 -9.30
C PRO A 234 12.13 -7.16 -10.48
N VAL A 235 12.10 -8.15 -11.38
CA VAL A 235 12.67 -8.06 -12.73
C VAL A 235 11.59 -7.59 -13.71
N LEU A 236 11.84 -6.51 -14.43
CA LEU A 236 10.97 -6.00 -15.49
C LEU A 236 11.60 -6.24 -16.86
N ARG A 237 10.76 -6.52 -17.85
CA ARG A 237 11.15 -6.76 -19.24
C ARG A 237 10.21 -6.04 -20.21
N PRO A 238 10.70 -5.59 -21.38
CA PRO A 238 9.80 -5.18 -22.45
C PRO A 238 8.88 -6.35 -22.84
N THR A 239 7.60 -6.07 -23.04
CA THR A 239 6.67 -7.04 -23.64
C THR A 239 6.14 -6.43 -24.93
N GLY A 240 6.61 -6.95 -26.07
CA GLY A 240 6.18 -6.54 -27.41
C GLY A 240 7.10 -5.53 -28.13
N PRO A 241 6.90 -5.32 -29.45
CA PRO A 241 7.66 -4.34 -30.22
C PRO A 241 7.37 -2.93 -29.71
N ALA A 242 8.41 -2.18 -29.36
CA ALA A 242 8.32 -0.81 -28.86
C ALA A 242 7.66 0.12 -29.91
N THR A 243 6.35 0.27 -29.83
CA THR A 243 5.58 1.23 -30.64
C THR A 243 5.28 2.45 -29.77
N GLY A 244 6.28 3.33 -29.63
CA GLY A 244 6.19 4.54 -28.82
C GLY A 244 7.56 4.98 -28.30
N ARG A 245 7.65 6.21 -27.76
CA ARG A 245 8.88 6.67 -27.07
C ARG A 245 9.15 5.72 -25.88
N PRO A 246 10.31 5.05 -25.83
CA PRO A 246 10.63 4.02 -24.84
C PRO A 246 10.38 4.45 -23.39
N ASP A 247 10.66 5.73 -23.09
CA ASP A 247 10.60 6.28 -21.73
C ASP A 247 9.19 6.35 -21.15
N ALA A 248 8.16 6.59 -21.98
CA ALA A 248 6.78 6.70 -21.50
C ALA A 248 6.20 5.35 -21.07
N ALA A 249 6.53 4.28 -21.80
CA ALA A 249 6.11 2.92 -21.46
C ALA A 249 6.80 2.39 -20.19
N TRP A 250 8.03 2.84 -19.93
CA TRP A 250 8.75 2.50 -18.70
C TRP A 250 8.30 3.33 -17.50
N ALA A 251 7.93 4.59 -17.68
CA ALA A 251 7.42 5.44 -16.61
C ALA A 251 6.19 4.82 -15.92
N GLU A 252 5.25 4.27 -16.69
CA GLU A 252 4.06 3.58 -16.13
C GLU A 252 4.44 2.30 -15.36
N ARG A 253 5.37 1.49 -15.91
CA ARG A 253 5.80 0.23 -15.27
C ARG A 253 6.64 0.45 -14.02
N LEU A 254 7.46 1.51 -14.01
CA LEU A 254 8.30 1.88 -12.87
C LEU A 254 7.52 2.61 -11.78
N ALA A 255 6.40 3.27 -12.12
CA ALA A 255 5.50 3.85 -11.12
C ALA A 255 4.97 2.79 -10.14
N ASP A 256 4.82 1.54 -10.59
CA ASP A 256 4.41 0.41 -9.75
C ASP A 256 5.58 -0.23 -8.97
N ALA A 257 6.83 0.09 -9.31
CA ALA A 257 8.05 -0.48 -8.73
C ALA A 257 8.62 0.36 -7.57
N ALA A 258 7.78 0.70 -6.60
CA ALA A 258 8.10 1.59 -5.48
C ALA A 258 9.28 1.14 -4.58
N THR A 259 9.77 -0.10 -4.72
CA THR A 259 10.93 -0.64 -3.98
C THR A 259 12.20 -0.74 -4.83
N GLY A 260 12.19 -0.25 -6.07
CA GLY A 260 13.25 -0.44 -7.07
C GLY A 260 12.92 -1.54 -8.07
N ALA A 261 13.80 -1.75 -9.05
CA ALA A 261 13.62 -2.76 -10.10
C ALA A 261 14.94 -3.16 -10.76
N VAL A 262 15.01 -4.38 -11.28
CA VAL A 262 16.00 -4.77 -12.29
C VAL A 262 15.31 -4.77 -13.66
N VAL A 263 15.77 -3.93 -14.57
CA VAL A 263 15.21 -3.82 -15.93
C VAL A 263 16.12 -4.55 -16.90
N LEU A 264 15.68 -5.70 -17.43
CA LEU A 264 16.47 -6.49 -18.37
C LEU A 264 16.11 -6.14 -19.82
N VAL A 265 17.09 -5.68 -20.59
CA VAL A 265 16.93 -5.21 -21.98
C VAL A 265 17.88 -5.93 -22.94
N GLY A 266 17.49 -6.01 -24.22
CA GLY A 266 18.35 -6.50 -25.29
C GLY A 266 19.46 -5.49 -25.65
N ARG A 267 20.60 -5.98 -26.15
CA ARG A 267 21.74 -5.14 -26.52
C ARG A 267 21.43 -4.35 -27.80
N GLY A 268 21.53 -3.01 -27.72
CA GLY A 268 21.22 -2.12 -28.84
C GLY A 268 19.72 -1.93 -29.15
N GLY A 269 18.84 -2.49 -28.32
CA GLY A 269 17.40 -2.43 -28.53
C GLY A 269 16.77 -1.21 -27.86
N GLY A 270 16.73 -0.07 -28.55
CA GLY A 270 15.76 1.04 -28.45
C GLY A 270 15.45 1.71 -27.10
N VAL A 271 15.75 1.12 -25.95
CA VAL A 271 15.70 1.75 -24.63
C VAL A 271 16.97 2.60 -24.50
N PRO A 272 16.94 3.79 -23.88
CA PRO A 272 18.17 4.55 -23.68
C PRO A 272 19.10 3.71 -22.79
N SER A 273 20.10 3.10 -23.41
CA SER A 273 21.28 2.64 -22.69
C SER A 273 21.83 3.85 -21.93
N THR A 274 22.14 3.65 -20.65
CA THR A 274 23.00 4.54 -19.83
C THR A 274 22.61 6.02 -19.69
N GLY A 275 21.38 6.44 -20.02
CA GLY A 275 20.98 7.87 -19.96
C GLY A 275 19.58 8.17 -19.47
N ALA A 276 18.83 7.16 -18.99
CA ALA A 276 17.48 7.37 -18.48
C ALA A 276 17.51 8.06 -17.11
N PRO A 277 16.73 9.13 -16.88
CA PRO A 277 16.76 9.89 -15.61
C PRO A 277 16.29 9.07 -14.40
N TRP A 278 15.62 7.93 -14.62
CA TRP A 278 15.14 7.01 -13.58
C TRP A 278 16.11 5.85 -13.27
N ALA A 279 17.15 5.66 -14.08
CA ALA A 279 18.12 4.59 -13.88
C ALA A 279 19.22 5.04 -12.93
N HIS A 280 19.47 4.25 -11.89
CA HIS A 280 20.52 4.54 -10.92
C HIS A 280 21.87 3.95 -11.35
N THR A 281 21.83 2.80 -12.02
CA THR A 281 23.00 2.11 -12.56
C THR A 281 22.61 1.34 -13.82
N ALA A 282 23.57 1.16 -14.73
CA ALA A 282 23.45 0.29 -15.88
C ALA A 282 24.68 -0.62 -15.96
N VAL A 283 24.45 -1.91 -16.17
CA VAL A 283 25.48 -2.96 -16.26
C VAL A 283 25.18 -3.91 -17.40
N THR A 284 26.19 -4.62 -17.88
CA THR A 284 26.02 -5.76 -18.79
C THR A 284 25.91 -7.05 -18.00
N THR A 285 25.40 -8.11 -18.62
CA THR A 285 25.37 -9.43 -17.98
C THR A 285 26.75 -10.01 -17.70
N ALA A 286 27.79 -9.55 -18.38
CA ALA A 286 29.18 -9.90 -18.07
C ALA A 286 29.66 -9.29 -16.74
N ASP A 287 29.11 -8.15 -16.33
CA ASP A 287 29.45 -7.50 -15.05
C ASP A 287 28.82 -8.21 -13.84
N LEU A 288 27.95 -9.21 -14.10
CA LEU A 288 27.27 -10.02 -13.09
C LEU A 288 27.86 -11.44 -13.02
N ASP A 289 29.10 -11.63 -13.45
CA ASP A 289 29.76 -12.94 -13.43
C ASP A 289 30.13 -13.36 -12.00
N GLY A 290 29.28 -14.22 -11.44
CA GLY A 290 29.44 -14.81 -10.12
C GLY A 290 28.87 -13.98 -8.95
N PRO A 291 28.67 -14.61 -7.77
CA PRO A 291 27.95 -14.00 -6.65
C PRO A 291 28.57 -12.69 -6.14
N SER A 292 29.90 -12.62 -6.06
CA SER A 292 30.60 -11.42 -5.57
C SER A 292 30.44 -10.20 -6.48
N ALA A 293 30.27 -10.43 -7.80
CA ALA A 293 30.01 -9.36 -8.75
C ALA A 293 28.57 -8.84 -8.60
N VAL A 294 27.61 -9.77 -8.46
CA VAL A 294 26.19 -9.45 -8.18
C VAL A 294 26.02 -8.61 -6.92
N THR A 295 26.61 -9.03 -5.79
CA THR A 295 26.51 -8.28 -4.52
C THR A 295 27.14 -6.89 -4.63
N ARG A 296 28.26 -6.75 -5.36
CA ARG A 296 28.90 -5.44 -5.57
C ARG A 296 27.97 -4.48 -6.33
N VAL A 297 27.39 -4.94 -7.43
CA VAL A 297 26.44 -4.16 -8.24
C VAL A 297 25.20 -3.79 -7.43
N ALA A 298 24.67 -4.71 -6.61
CA ALA A 298 23.54 -4.44 -5.72
C ALA A 298 23.87 -3.33 -4.71
N LEU A 299 25.01 -3.45 -4.00
CA LEU A 299 25.45 -2.46 -3.01
C LEU A 299 25.68 -1.08 -3.63
N ASP A 300 26.30 -1.01 -4.81
CA ASP A 300 26.55 0.25 -5.49
C ASP A 300 25.25 0.88 -6.00
N ALA A 301 24.30 0.08 -6.49
CA ALA A 301 22.99 0.58 -6.88
C ALA A 301 22.23 1.18 -5.67
N HIS A 302 22.26 0.52 -4.51
CA HIS A 302 21.68 1.07 -3.29
C HIS A 302 22.37 2.37 -2.83
N ARG A 303 23.71 2.45 -2.92
CA ARG A 303 24.47 3.66 -2.59
C ARG A 303 24.11 4.83 -3.50
N LEU A 304 24.10 4.60 -4.82
CA LEU A 304 23.76 5.62 -5.82
C LEU A 304 22.32 6.11 -5.62
N ALA A 305 21.38 5.19 -5.41
CA ALA A 305 20.00 5.52 -5.08
C ALA A 305 19.84 6.30 -3.78
N HIS A 306 20.78 6.20 -2.83
CA HIS A 306 20.78 7.04 -1.64
C HIS A 306 21.44 8.41 -1.89
N ALA A 307 22.49 8.47 -2.71
CA ALA A 307 23.24 9.69 -2.99
C ALA A 307 22.41 10.73 -3.77
N THR A 308 21.56 10.28 -4.69
CA THR A 308 20.63 11.14 -5.46
C THR A 308 19.47 11.71 -4.65
N ARG A 309 19.32 11.33 -3.36
CA ARG A 309 18.27 11.81 -2.44
C ARG A 309 18.69 12.99 -1.54
N ARG A 310 19.91 13.51 -1.69
CA ARG A 310 20.42 14.67 -0.91
C ARG A 310 20.59 15.87 -1.80
#